data_AF-A0A9P0ELA6-F1
#
_entry.id   AF-A0A9P0ELA6-F1
#
_cell.length_a   1.000
_cell.length_b   1.000
_cell.length_c   1.000
_cell.angle_alpha   90.00
_cell.angle_beta   90.00
_cell.angle_gamma   90.00
#
_symmetry.space_group_name_H-M   'P 1'
#
loop_
_entity.id
_entity.type
_entity.pdbx_description
1 polymer ?
#
loop_
_entity_poly.entity_id
_entity_poly.type
_entity_poly.pdbx_seq_one_letter_code
_entity_poly.pdbx_strand_id
1 'polypeptide(L)'
;MFDSQTISTRGLLAAAIIGSASAYSIPRDTFTPTIKGTPQVLGLVSDPSLNRDSCGSVRFQTRDFWTCRDTQVNDEQGRPGGGTISSTAAFTPFNFDGTPYIEQTNIVRMTGDNSEPFYHMTNEQCSACNQCNGNTAGACTDGKSRYALWPDSPPMVTAGQFEGQITAYTWIKNQKIEGLTLLQNNPSAALHKITYDPLNPDLKALPSVSIANPEFWPEGSFAYGSYGNVVNDGVAYLYAKADDNGKPIALAKVAADSVEDKSKYQYWVGNSWTSNQPSISDSNAHLVNAGAGGQGTYYYYEPWSRYVWIGQAGISISAEFFITTAAEPQGPWSQPTLLYKGVDGNATLPAYSLQAHPTLRPGSRNEIYLTYSKVDRWDGVELDVYSTPLIRIEWE
;
A
#
# COMPACT_ATOMS: atom_id res chain seq x y z
N MET A 1 -12.60 92.73 -4.03
CA MET A 1 -13.63 91.90 -3.37
C MET A 1 -13.89 90.73 -4.31
N PHE A 2 -13.37 89.57 -3.90
CA PHE A 2 -13.46 88.19 -4.42
C PHE A 2 -12.99 87.83 -5.84
N ASP A 3 -11.82 87.18 -5.85
CA ASP A 3 -11.29 86.27 -6.86
C ASP A 3 -12.07 84.95 -6.93
N SER A 4 -12.08 84.35 -8.13
CA SER A 4 -12.52 82.98 -8.40
C SER A 4 -11.29 82.13 -8.75
N GLN A 5 -11.06 81.04 -8.01
CA GLN A 5 -10.07 80.01 -8.34
C GLN A 5 -10.74 78.67 -8.63
N THR A 6 -10.32 78.08 -9.74
CA THR A 6 -10.74 76.78 -10.27
C THR A 6 -9.95 75.64 -9.62
N ILE A 7 -10.65 74.60 -9.17
CA ILE A 7 -10.10 73.37 -8.60
C ILE A 7 -9.63 72.44 -9.73
N SER A 8 -8.38 72.01 -9.68
CA SER A 8 -7.82 70.93 -10.51
C SER A 8 -7.60 69.69 -9.65
N THR A 9 -8.28 68.60 -10.00
CA THR A 9 -8.12 67.27 -9.38
C THR A 9 -6.96 66.53 -10.05
N ARG A 10 -5.85 66.34 -9.31
CA ARG A 10 -4.80 65.38 -9.66
C ARG A 10 -5.08 64.05 -8.95
N GLY A 11 -5.43 63.03 -9.73
CA GLY A 11 -5.45 61.64 -9.28
C GLY A 11 -4.02 61.08 -9.20
N LEU A 12 -3.65 60.53 -8.04
CA LEU A 12 -2.47 59.69 -7.88
C LEU A 12 -2.84 58.25 -8.26
N LEU A 13 -2.27 57.74 -9.36
CA LEU A 13 -2.18 56.30 -9.61
C LEU A 13 -1.03 55.72 -8.78
N ALA A 14 -1.35 54.89 -7.80
CA ALA A 14 -0.40 53.99 -7.17
C ALA A 14 -0.19 52.78 -8.09
N ALA A 15 0.99 52.64 -8.67
CA ALA A 15 1.39 51.45 -9.39
C ALA A 15 1.71 50.34 -8.39
N ALA A 16 0.82 49.35 -8.27
CA ALA A 16 1.11 48.10 -7.57
C ALA A 16 2.09 47.28 -8.42
N ILE A 17 3.34 47.19 -7.98
CA ILE A 17 4.31 46.24 -8.51
C ILE A 17 3.86 44.85 -8.02
N ILE A 18 3.09 44.15 -8.83
CA ILE A 18 2.85 42.71 -8.65
C ILE A 18 4.16 42.03 -9.05
N GLY A 19 5.02 41.80 -8.06
CA GLY A 19 6.17 40.93 -8.21
C GLY A 19 5.67 39.55 -8.62
N SER A 20 5.93 39.17 -9.87
CA SER A 20 5.70 37.82 -10.35
C SER A 20 6.61 36.91 -9.52
N ALA A 21 6.04 36.21 -8.54
CA ALA A 21 6.74 35.13 -7.86
C ALA A 21 7.08 34.12 -8.95
N SER A 22 8.34 34.12 -9.40
CA SER A 22 8.86 33.06 -10.24
C SER A 22 8.73 31.79 -9.42
N ALA A 23 7.76 30.95 -9.78
CA ALA A 23 7.65 29.61 -9.21
C ALA A 23 8.98 28.93 -9.47
N TYR A 24 9.81 28.82 -8.44
CA TYR A 24 11.02 28.03 -8.50
C TYR A 24 10.59 26.60 -8.85
N SER A 25 10.80 26.20 -10.10
CA SER A 25 10.62 24.82 -10.50
C SER A 25 11.70 24.02 -9.81
N ILE A 26 11.32 23.30 -8.75
CA ILE A 26 12.22 22.33 -8.10
C ILE A 26 12.63 21.34 -9.20
N PRO A 27 13.93 21.20 -9.52
CA PRO A 27 14.39 20.27 -10.54
C PRO A 27 13.88 18.87 -10.20
N ARG A 28 13.18 18.23 -11.14
CA ARG A 28 12.69 16.85 -10.96
C ARG A 28 13.86 15.88 -10.99
N ASP A 29 13.74 14.77 -10.27
CA ASP A 29 14.65 13.64 -10.47
C ASP A 29 14.50 13.13 -11.91
N THR A 30 15.62 13.02 -12.62
CA THR A 30 15.66 12.58 -14.02
C THR A 30 16.10 11.12 -14.15
N PHE A 31 16.43 10.45 -13.05
CA PHE A 31 16.73 9.04 -13.07
C PHE A 31 15.53 8.23 -13.57
N THR A 32 15.75 7.43 -14.60
CA THR A 32 14.76 6.50 -15.15
C THR A 32 15.42 5.13 -15.26
N PRO A 33 14.97 4.12 -14.51
CA PRO A 33 15.57 2.80 -14.59
C PRO A 33 15.23 2.12 -15.92
N THR A 34 16.21 1.39 -16.46
CA THR A 34 16.03 0.61 -17.70
C THR A 34 15.87 -0.87 -17.36
N ILE A 35 14.89 -1.52 -17.98
CA ILE A 35 14.69 -2.96 -17.88
C ILE A 35 15.70 -3.66 -18.78
N LYS A 36 16.40 -4.65 -18.22
CA LYS A 36 17.26 -5.56 -18.96
C LYS A 36 16.43 -6.71 -19.54
N GLY A 37 16.39 -6.80 -20.87
CA GLY A 37 15.71 -7.88 -21.58
C GLY A 37 14.18 -7.82 -21.42
N THR A 38 13.53 -8.99 -21.44
CA THR A 38 12.07 -9.11 -21.35
C THR A 38 11.66 -9.57 -19.95
N PRO A 39 10.71 -8.89 -19.29
CA PRO A 39 10.11 -9.36 -18.04
C PRO A 39 9.59 -10.81 -18.16
N GLN A 40 9.80 -11.61 -17.12
CA GLN A 40 9.47 -13.03 -17.12
C GLN A 40 8.30 -13.31 -16.18
N VAL A 41 7.25 -13.97 -16.69
CA VAL A 41 6.20 -14.55 -15.83
C VAL A 41 6.71 -15.88 -15.31
N LEU A 42 6.96 -15.97 -14.01
CA LEU A 42 7.56 -17.14 -13.38
C LEU A 42 6.53 -18.19 -12.93
N GLY A 43 5.30 -17.76 -12.70
CA GLY A 43 4.25 -18.64 -12.18
C GLY A 43 3.12 -17.88 -11.48
N LEU A 44 2.33 -18.61 -10.69
CA LEU A 44 1.26 -18.06 -9.86
C LEU A 44 1.63 -18.14 -8.38
N VAL A 45 1.47 -17.05 -7.64
CA VAL A 45 1.49 -17.04 -6.18
C VAL A 45 0.12 -17.54 -5.71
N SER A 46 0.06 -18.71 -5.08
CA SER A 46 -1.24 -19.35 -4.81
C SER A 46 -1.21 -20.36 -3.66
N ASP A 47 -2.36 -20.53 -3.03
CA ASP A 47 -2.75 -21.67 -2.23
C ASP A 47 -3.96 -22.31 -2.95
N PRO A 48 -3.88 -23.55 -3.43
CA PRO A 48 -4.98 -24.18 -4.17
C PRO A 48 -6.31 -24.23 -3.39
N SER A 49 -6.27 -24.15 -2.06
CA SER A 49 -7.48 -24.16 -1.23
C SER A 49 -8.15 -22.80 -1.07
N LEU A 50 -7.53 -21.71 -1.54
CA LEU A 50 -8.00 -20.34 -1.30
C LEU A 50 -7.90 -19.46 -2.56
N ASN A 51 -8.95 -18.69 -2.83
CA ASN A 51 -8.99 -17.65 -3.85
C ASN A 51 -8.76 -16.29 -3.18
N ARG A 52 -7.55 -15.77 -3.28
CA ARG A 52 -7.11 -14.53 -2.60
C ARG A 52 -6.97 -13.38 -3.58
N ASP A 53 -7.27 -12.17 -3.13
CA ASP A 53 -6.91 -10.95 -3.85
C ASP A 53 -5.96 -10.04 -3.07
N SER A 54 -5.29 -9.17 -3.82
CA SER A 54 -4.59 -7.98 -3.31
C SER A 54 -3.53 -8.28 -2.26
N CYS A 55 -2.66 -9.24 -2.56
CA CYS A 55 -1.59 -9.65 -1.65
C CYS A 55 -0.35 -8.74 -1.76
N GLY A 56 0.11 -8.25 -0.61
CA GLY A 56 1.43 -7.62 -0.44
C GLY A 56 2.38 -8.55 0.31
N SER A 57 3.70 -8.38 0.15
CA SER A 57 4.67 -9.23 0.87
C SER A 57 5.85 -8.48 1.48
N VAL A 58 6.42 -9.09 2.53
CA VAL A 58 7.61 -8.63 3.23
C VAL A 58 8.41 -9.82 3.76
N ARG A 59 9.75 -9.72 3.76
CA ARG A 59 10.62 -10.82 4.20
C ARG A 59 10.63 -10.93 5.72
N PHE A 60 10.28 -12.10 6.21
CA PHE A 60 10.43 -12.54 7.59
C PHE A 60 11.58 -13.56 7.63
N GLN A 61 12.80 -13.06 7.82
CA GLN A 61 14.04 -13.86 7.78
C GLN A 61 14.14 -14.75 6.52
N THR A 62 13.95 -16.06 6.66
CA THR A 62 14.12 -17.07 5.60
C THR A 62 12.87 -17.33 4.78
N ARG A 63 11.80 -16.56 4.99
CA ARG A 63 10.52 -16.71 4.29
C ARG A 63 10.00 -15.35 3.84
N ASP A 64 9.17 -15.33 2.80
CA ASP A 64 8.38 -14.15 2.49
C ASP A 64 7.01 -14.29 3.13
N PHE A 65 6.59 -13.28 3.87
CA PHE A 65 5.32 -13.19 4.55
C PHE A 65 4.36 -12.36 3.70
N TRP A 66 3.21 -12.94 3.38
CA TRP A 66 2.18 -12.36 2.54
C TRP A 66 0.96 -12.02 3.39
N THR A 67 0.39 -10.85 3.15
CA THR A 67 -0.94 -10.50 3.67
C THR A 67 -1.84 -10.09 2.51
N CYS A 68 -3.02 -10.67 2.48
CA CYS A 68 -4.00 -10.49 1.41
C CYS A 68 -5.28 -9.91 1.97
N ARG A 69 -6.10 -9.36 1.08
CA ARG A 69 -7.43 -8.85 1.42
C ARG A 69 -8.42 -10.01 1.41
N ASP A 70 -9.57 -9.80 0.77
CA ASP A 70 -10.67 -10.72 0.80
C ASP A 70 -10.24 -12.07 0.22
N THR A 71 -10.60 -13.11 0.94
CA THR A 71 -10.26 -14.48 0.58
C THR A 71 -11.52 -15.32 0.58
N GLN A 72 -11.69 -16.13 -0.44
CA GLN A 72 -12.73 -17.15 -0.49
C GLN A 72 -12.09 -18.52 -0.36
N VAL A 73 -12.78 -19.43 0.31
CA VAL A 73 -12.39 -20.84 0.33
C VAL A 73 -12.75 -21.45 -1.01
N ASN A 74 -11.88 -22.31 -1.55
CA ASN A 74 -12.20 -23.08 -2.74
C ASN A 74 -12.93 -24.37 -2.34
N ASP A 75 -13.94 -24.75 -3.12
CA ASP A 75 -14.56 -26.06 -2.99
C ASP A 75 -13.63 -27.18 -3.51
N GLU A 76 -14.10 -28.43 -3.42
CA GLU A 76 -13.34 -29.61 -3.89
C GLU A 76 -13.01 -29.57 -5.40
N GLN A 77 -13.72 -28.74 -6.18
CA GLN A 77 -13.48 -28.53 -7.60
C GLN A 77 -12.57 -27.32 -7.87
N GLY A 78 -12.05 -26.66 -6.82
CA GLY A 78 -11.22 -25.48 -6.93
C GLY A 78 -11.99 -24.19 -7.24
N ARG A 79 -13.33 -24.21 -7.16
CA ARG A 79 -14.15 -23.03 -7.42
C ARG A 79 -14.23 -22.20 -6.13
N PRO A 80 -14.02 -20.88 -6.19
CA PRO A 80 -14.27 -20.05 -5.02
C PRO A 80 -15.74 -20.15 -4.62
N GLY A 81 -15.96 -20.54 -3.37
CA GLY A 81 -17.29 -20.80 -2.83
C GLY A 81 -17.28 -20.80 -1.31
N GLY A 82 -18.34 -20.27 -0.70
CA GLY A 82 -18.37 -20.05 0.75
C GLY A 82 -18.07 -18.60 1.12
N GLY A 83 -18.21 -18.29 2.41
CA GLY A 83 -18.10 -16.93 2.93
C GLY A 83 -16.71 -16.32 2.70
N THR A 84 -16.66 -14.98 2.70
CA THR A 84 -15.42 -14.21 2.61
C THR A 84 -14.68 -14.20 3.95
N ILE A 85 -13.35 -14.29 3.92
CA ILE A 85 -12.46 -13.96 5.03
C ILE A 85 -11.82 -12.62 4.70
N SER A 86 -12.05 -11.60 5.53
CA SER A 86 -11.74 -10.19 5.23
C SER A 86 -10.24 -9.89 5.06
N SER A 87 -9.39 -10.73 5.65
CA SER A 87 -7.95 -10.73 5.43
C SER A 87 -7.36 -12.10 5.72
N THR A 88 -6.34 -12.50 4.95
CA THR A 88 -5.59 -13.73 5.20
C THR A 88 -4.10 -13.48 5.13
N ALA A 89 -3.32 -14.43 5.62
CA ALA A 89 -1.87 -14.37 5.51
C ALA A 89 -1.27 -15.74 5.15
N ALA A 90 -0.06 -15.71 4.64
CA ALA A 90 0.67 -16.92 4.30
C ALA A 90 2.17 -16.67 4.25
N PHE A 91 2.93 -17.75 4.20
CA PHE A 91 4.34 -17.74 3.91
C PHE A 91 4.64 -18.47 2.61
N THR A 92 5.66 -17.97 1.92
CA THR A 92 6.33 -18.64 0.80
C THR A 92 7.78 -18.93 1.18
N PRO A 93 8.29 -20.15 0.96
CA PRO A 93 9.69 -20.47 1.22
C PRO A 93 10.62 -19.92 0.12
N PHE A 94 11.89 -19.72 0.48
CA PHE A 94 12.95 -19.43 -0.48
C PHE A 94 13.75 -20.68 -0.83
N ASN A 95 14.32 -20.68 -2.05
CA ASN A 95 15.45 -21.53 -2.40
C ASN A 95 16.68 -21.15 -1.57
N PHE A 96 17.69 -22.03 -1.56
CA PHE A 96 18.97 -21.75 -0.90
C PHE A 96 19.68 -20.50 -1.45
N ASP A 97 19.43 -20.14 -2.72
CA ASP A 97 19.98 -18.93 -3.35
C ASP A 97 19.18 -17.65 -3.03
N GLY A 98 18.15 -17.75 -2.18
CA GLY A 98 17.30 -16.64 -1.74
C GLY A 98 16.18 -16.25 -2.71
N THR A 99 16.04 -16.94 -3.85
CA THR A 99 14.92 -16.74 -4.79
C THR A 99 13.63 -17.39 -4.27
N PRO A 100 12.44 -16.91 -4.66
CA PRO A 100 11.18 -17.60 -4.35
C PRO A 100 11.24 -19.06 -4.80
N TYR A 101 10.83 -19.99 -3.95
CA TYR A 101 10.68 -21.39 -4.34
C TYR A 101 9.49 -21.52 -5.30
N ILE A 102 9.76 -22.02 -6.51
CA ILE A 102 8.75 -22.25 -7.55
C ILE A 102 8.66 -23.75 -7.79
N GLU A 103 7.47 -24.30 -7.62
CA GLU A 103 7.19 -25.70 -7.88
C GLU A 103 7.27 -26.02 -9.38
N GLN A 104 7.43 -27.30 -9.72
CA GLN A 104 7.44 -27.77 -11.11
C GLN A 104 6.17 -27.40 -11.89
N THR A 105 5.08 -27.12 -11.18
CA THR A 105 3.79 -26.65 -11.70
C THR A 105 3.73 -25.14 -11.93
N ASN A 106 4.85 -24.42 -11.81
CA ASN A 106 4.94 -22.96 -11.83
C ASN A 106 4.06 -22.28 -10.76
N ILE A 107 4.02 -22.88 -9.56
CA ILE A 107 3.32 -22.31 -8.41
C ILE A 107 4.35 -21.87 -7.37
N VAL A 108 4.20 -20.64 -6.90
CA VAL A 108 4.87 -20.11 -5.71
C VAL A 108 3.90 -20.36 -4.56
N ARG A 109 4.12 -21.46 -3.83
CA ARG A 109 3.13 -21.94 -2.85
C ARG A 109 3.05 -21.01 -1.64
N MET A 110 1.85 -20.53 -1.38
CA MET A 110 1.46 -19.89 -0.14
C MET A 110 0.98 -20.93 0.87
N THR A 111 1.47 -20.83 2.12
CA THR A 111 1.07 -21.72 3.22
C THR A 111 0.75 -20.93 4.49
N GLY A 112 -0.36 -21.24 5.14
CA GLY A 112 -0.75 -20.62 6.41
C GLY A 112 -2.13 -21.08 6.85
N ASP A 113 -2.34 -21.22 8.17
CA ASP A 113 -3.66 -21.57 8.72
C ASP A 113 -4.59 -20.35 8.76
N ASN A 114 -5.66 -20.37 7.97
CA ASN A 114 -6.55 -19.21 7.75
C ASN A 114 -8.01 -19.57 8.07
N SER A 115 -8.29 -19.93 9.32
CA SER A 115 -9.67 -20.19 9.78
C SER A 115 -10.46 -18.92 10.12
N GLU A 116 -9.77 -17.80 10.32
CA GLU A 116 -10.34 -16.51 10.74
C GLU A 116 -9.56 -15.35 10.09
N PRO A 117 -10.10 -14.12 10.09
CA PRO A 117 -9.39 -12.97 9.56
C PRO A 117 -8.04 -12.77 10.26
N PHE A 118 -6.97 -12.63 9.47
CA PHE A 118 -5.62 -12.44 10.01
C PHE A 118 -5.50 -11.13 10.82
N TYR A 119 -6.10 -10.04 10.33
CA TYR A 119 -6.23 -8.80 11.08
C TYR A 119 -7.53 -8.79 11.87
N HIS A 120 -7.48 -8.24 13.09
CA HIS A 120 -8.65 -8.20 13.96
C HIS A 120 -9.46 -6.92 13.75
N MET A 121 -10.78 -7.03 13.85
CA MET A 121 -11.67 -5.88 13.98
C MET A 121 -11.52 -5.22 15.36
N THR A 122 -11.76 -3.91 15.43
CA THR A 122 -11.84 -3.18 16.70
C THR A 122 -13.10 -3.56 17.48
N ASN A 123 -13.12 -3.31 18.80
CA ASN A 123 -14.31 -3.57 19.62
C ASN A 123 -15.55 -2.82 19.13
N GLU A 124 -15.37 -1.60 18.62
CA GLU A 124 -16.45 -0.80 18.05
C GLU A 124 -17.01 -1.44 16.78
N GLN A 125 -16.13 -1.87 15.86
CA GLN A 125 -16.52 -2.60 14.64
C GLN A 125 -17.26 -3.89 14.99
N CYS A 126 -16.75 -4.64 15.97
CA CYS A 126 -17.41 -5.86 16.43
C CYS A 126 -18.80 -5.59 17.02
N SER A 127 -18.98 -4.48 17.73
CA SER A 127 -20.27 -4.08 18.31
C SER A 127 -21.27 -3.72 17.21
N ALA A 128 -20.83 -3.00 16.17
CA ALA A 128 -21.66 -2.65 15.02
C ALA A 128 -22.09 -3.88 14.19
N CYS A 129 -21.27 -4.93 14.18
CA CYS A 129 -21.46 -6.10 13.34
C CYS A 129 -21.85 -7.37 14.14
N ASN A 130 -22.21 -7.18 15.42
CA ASN A 130 -22.77 -8.17 16.35
C ASN A 130 -22.02 -9.52 16.38
N GLN A 131 -20.69 -9.49 16.23
CA GLN A 131 -19.73 -10.54 16.59
C GLN A 131 -18.34 -10.24 15.98
N CYS A 132 -17.28 -10.18 16.78
CA CYS A 132 -15.90 -10.22 16.27
C CYS A 132 -15.60 -11.55 15.53
N ASN A 133 -16.26 -12.64 15.93
CA ASN A 133 -15.84 -14.02 15.65
C ASN A 133 -16.96 -14.90 15.05
N GLY A 134 -18.05 -14.29 14.58
CA GLY A 134 -19.21 -15.02 14.07
C GLY A 134 -19.38 -14.96 12.56
N ASN A 135 -18.75 -13.97 11.93
CA ASN A 135 -18.60 -13.95 10.48
C ASN A 135 -17.20 -13.46 10.11
N THR A 136 -16.55 -14.17 9.19
CA THR A 136 -15.19 -13.89 8.74
C THR A 136 -15.12 -12.72 7.75
N ALA A 137 -16.27 -12.26 7.24
CA ALA A 137 -16.36 -11.23 6.19
C ALA A 137 -16.40 -9.80 6.73
N GLY A 138 -16.62 -9.63 8.05
CA GLY A 138 -16.88 -8.34 8.68
C GLY A 138 -18.30 -7.80 8.44
N ALA A 139 -19.24 -8.66 8.02
CA ALA A 139 -20.62 -8.32 7.71
C ALA A 139 -21.36 -7.79 8.94
N CYS A 140 -22.11 -6.70 8.76
CA CYS A 140 -22.78 -6.01 9.85
C CYS A 140 -24.26 -6.36 9.96
N THR A 141 -24.86 -5.97 11.08
CA THR A 141 -26.24 -6.34 11.45
C THR A 141 -27.32 -5.82 10.51
N ASP A 142 -27.01 -4.80 9.70
CA ASP A 142 -27.92 -4.28 8.69
C ASP A 142 -28.08 -5.20 7.47
N GLY A 143 -27.27 -6.27 7.36
CA GLY A 143 -27.31 -7.25 6.28
C GLY A 143 -26.86 -6.70 4.92
N LYS A 144 -26.29 -5.49 4.86
CA LYS A 144 -25.89 -4.81 3.63
C LYS A 144 -24.44 -4.35 3.65
N SER A 145 -23.98 -3.91 4.81
CA SER A 145 -22.65 -3.34 4.97
C SER A 145 -21.69 -4.31 5.64
N ARG A 146 -20.40 -4.03 5.50
CA ARG A 146 -19.32 -4.72 6.23
C ARG A 146 -18.17 -3.79 6.55
N TYR A 147 -17.37 -4.14 7.56
CA TYR A 147 -16.02 -3.58 7.71
C TYR A 147 -15.02 -4.41 6.94
N ALA A 148 -14.32 -3.77 6.01
CA ALA A 148 -13.25 -4.38 5.25
C ALA A 148 -11.92 -4.22 6.00
N LEU A 149 -11.22 -5.34 6.20
CA LEU A 149 -9.91 -5.37 6.85
C LEU A 149 -8.82 -5.41 5.79
N TRP A 150 -8.79 -4.39 4.93
CA TRP A 150 -7.92 -4.38 3.77
C TRP A 150 -6.53 -3.81 4.09
N PRO A 151 -5.46 -4.65 4.15
CA PRO A 151 -4.10 -4.13 4.13
C PRO A 151 -3.80 -3.52 2.75
N ASP A 152 -3.82 -2.19 2.68
CA ASP A 152 -3.54 -1.47 1.43
C ASP A 152 -2.05 -1.50 1.02
N SER A 153 -1.17 -1.85 1.95
CA SER A 153 0.27 -2.01 1.75
C SER A 153 0.82 -3.22 2.55
N PRO A 154 2.00 -3.76 2.17
CA PRO A 154 2.65 -4.81 2.94
C PRO A 154 2.97 -4.38 4.39
N PRO A 155 3.06 -5.33 5.35
CA PRO A 155 3.46 -5.02 6.71
C PRO A 155 4.85 -4.37 6.76
N MET A 156 5.00 -3.36 7.60
CA MET A 156 6.26 -2.67 7.84
C MET A 156 7.06 -3.37 8.92
N VAL A 157 8.13 -4.08 8.55
CA VAL A 157 9.04 -4.71 9.53
C VAL A 157 9.89 -3.63 10.22
N THR A 158 9.92 -3.67 11.54
CA THR A 158 10.65 -2.68 12.39
C THR A 158 11.75 -3.32 13.23
N ALA A 159 11.65 -4.62 13.50
CA ALA A 159 12.64 -5.37 14.27
C ALA A 159 12.67 -6.84 13.83
N GLY A 160 13.80 -7.50 14.11
CA GLY A 160 13.95 -8.95 13.97
C GLY A 160 14.16 -9.47 12.56
N GLN A 161 14.35 -8.59 11.57
CA GLN A 161 14.46 -8.97 10.16
C GLN A 161 15.60 -9.97 9.89
N PHE A 162 16.69 -9.90 10.65
CA PHE A 162 17.87 -10.76 10.50
C PHE A 162 18.05 -11.77 11.65
N GLU A 163 17.61 -11.44 12.85
CA GLU A 163 17.75 -12.31 14.04
C GLU A 163 16.69 -11.94 15.10
N GLY A 164 16.23 -12.94 15.86
CA GLY A 164 15.31 -12.75 16.97
C GLY A 164 13.84 -12.69 16.56
N GLN A 165 12.99 -12.27 17.49
CA GLN A 165 11.56 -12.11 17.26
C GLN A 165 11.30 -10.96 16.27
N ILE A 166 10.48 -11.21 15.27
CA ILE A 166 10.07 -10.22 14.28
C ILE A 166 8.95 -9.37 14.84
N THR A 167 9.05 -8.05 14.69
CA THR A 167 7.96 -7.10 14.92
C THR A 167 7.67 -6.33 13.64
N ALA A 168 6.40 -6.30 13.23
CA ALA A 168 5.94 -5.53 12.08
C ALA A 168 4.63 -4.80 12.41
N TYR A 169 4.31 -3.78 11.61
CA TYR A 169 3.09 -2.98 11.78
C TYR A 169 2.36 -2.78 10.47
N THR A 170 1.03 -2.70 10.55
CA THR A 170 0.15 -2.38 9.42
C THR A 170 -0.87 -1.35 9.89
N TRP A 171 -1.13 -0.33 9.07
CA TRP A 171 -2.20 0.63 9.29
C TRP A 171 -3.38 0.27 8.40
N ILE A 172 -4.49 -0.12 9.02
CA ILE A 172 -5.70 -0.53 8.30
C ILE A 172 -6.79 0.50 8.59
N LYS A 173 -7.34 1.09 7.54
CA LYS A 173 -8.46 2.01 7.65
C LYS A 173 -9.69 1.26 8.16
N ASN A 174 -10.45 1.89 9.05
CA ASN A 174 -11.72 1.41 9.58
C ASN A 174 -12.85 1.57 8.53
N GLN A 175 -12.66 1.00 7.34
CA GLN A 175 -13.52 1.19 6.18
C GLN A 175 -14.81 0.38 6.30
N LYS A 176 -15.94 1.10 6.34
CA LYS A 176 -17.27 0.51 6.20
C LYS A 176 -17.74 0.64 4.75
N ILE A 177 -18.17 -0.47 4.15
CA ILE A 177 -18.60 -0.52 2.74
C ILE A 177 -19.97 -1.16 2.58
N GLU A 178 -20.70 -0.76 1.54
CA GLU A 178 -21.87 -1.46 0.99
C GLU A 178 -21.56 -1.85 -0.47
N GLY A 179 -21.44 -3.15 -0.75
CA GLY A 179 -20.78 -3.61 -1.98
C GLY A 179 -19.33 -3.14 -2.03
N LEU A 180 -18.95 -2.41 -3.09
CA LEU A 180 -17.64 -1.75 -3.21
C LEU A 180 -17.69 -0.23 -2.91
N THR A 181 -18.81 0.26 -2.39
CA THR A 181 -18.99 1.69 -2.09
C THR A 181 -18.55 1.98 -0.66
N LEU A 182 -17.62 2.92 -0.50
CA LEU A 182 -17.27 3.47 0.81
C LEU A 182 -18.45 4.25 1.39
N LEU A 183 -18.89 3.89 2.59
CA LEU A 183 -19.95 4.60 3.30
C LEU A 183 -19.44 5.86 4.00
N GLN A 184 -18.12 5.96 4.17
CA GLN A 184 -17.45 7.08 4.80
C GLN A 184 -16.14 7.36 4.08
N ASN A 185 -15.95 8.63 3.70
CA ASN A 185 -14.68 9.09 3.14
C ASN A 185 -13.70 9.34 4.29
N ASN A 186 -12.47 8.87 4.13
CA ASN A 186 -11.37 9.07 5.09
C ASN A 186 -11.73 8.65 6.54
N PRO A 187 -12.13 7.38 6.75
CA PRO A 187 -12.38 6.87 8.10
C PRO A 187 -11.10 6.87 8.94
N SER A 188 -11.23 6.68 10.26
CA SER A 188 -10.08 6.46 11.14
C SER A 188 -9.27 5.24 10.69
N ALA A 189 -8.02 5.10 11.15
CA ALA A 189 -7.18 3.93 10.87
C ALA A 189 -6.62 3.35 12.16
N ALA A 190 -6.75 2.03 12.29
CA ALA A 190 -6.16 1.24 13.36
C ALA A 190 -4.69 0.91 13.05
N LEU A 191 -3.88 0.82 14.10
CA LEU A 191 -2.52 0.29 14.05
C LEU A 191 -2.54 -1.17 14.55
N HIS A 192 -2.25 -2.09 13.66
CA HIS A 192 -2.07 -3.50 13.97
C HIS A 192 -0.58 -3.80 14.16
N LYS A 193 -0.26 -4.53 15.23
CA LYS A 193 1.07 -5.05 15.54
C LYS A 193 1.11 -6.55 15.26
N ILE A 194 2.11 -6.96 14.51
CA ILE A 194 2.41 -8.34 14.15
C ILE A 194 3.68 -8.75 14.89
N THR A 195 3.64 -9.91 15.54
CA THR A 195 4.82 -10.53 16.17
C THR A 195 4.99 -11.95 15.67
N TYR A 196 6.22 -12.36 15.39
CA TYR A 196 6.52 -13.71 14.90
C TYR A 196 7.82 -14.23 15.50
N ASP A 197 7.77 -15.43 16.06
CA ASP A 197 8.95 -16.18 16.46
C ASP A 197 9.38 -17.09 15.29
N PRO A 198 10.51 -16.80 14.62
CA PRO A 198 11.01 -17.63 13.52
C PRO A 198 11.46 -19.02 13.96
N LEU A 199 11.60 -19.27 15.26
CA LEU A 199 11.94 -20.57 15.83
C LEU A 199 10.72 -21.47 16.03
N ASN A 200 9.51 -21.00 15.72
CA ASN A 200 8.31 -21.82 15.80
C ASN A 200 8.44 -23.05 14.87
N PRO A 201 8.35 -24.28 15.41
CA PRO A 201 8.53 -25.51 14.62
C PRO A 201 7.36 -25.77 13.66
N ASP A 202 6.19 -25.16 13.87
CA ASP A 202 5.08 -25.26 12.94
C ASP A 202 5.26 -24.30 11.76
N LEU A 203 5.66 -24.86 10.62
CA LEU A 203 5.86 -24.12 9.38
C LEU A 203 4.57 -23.49 8.81
N LYS A 204 3.39 -23.87 9.31
CA LYS A 204 2.10 -23.28 8.92
C LYS A 204 1.59 -22.24 9.91
N ALA A 205 2.20 -22.13 11.10
CA ALA A 205 1.80 -21.16 12.09
C ALA A 205 2.03 -19.74 11.56
N LEU A 206 0.95 -18.96 11.55
CA LEU A 206 0.99 -17.54 11.19
C LEU A 206 1.50 -16.69 12.36
N PRO A 207 2.03 -15.48 12.09
CA PRO A 207 2.32 -14.49 13.12
C PRO A 207 1.11 -14.17 14.01
N SER A 208 1.37 -13.76 15.25
CA SER A 208 0.31 -13.24 16.13
C SER A 208 0.04 -11.78 15.82
N VAL A 209 -1.25 -11.40 15.79
CA VAL A 209 -1.70 -10.03 15.53
C VAL A 209 -2.45 -9.47 16.74
N SER A 210 -2.18 -8.20 17.05
CA SER A 210 -2.93 -7.43 18.05
C SER A 210 -3.21 -6.02 17.54
N ILE A 211 -4.25 -5.38 18.05
CA ILE A 211 -4.51 -3.95 17.79
C ILE A 211 -3.72 -3.15 18.83
N ALA A 212 -2.69 -2.44 18.40
CA ALA A 212 -1.92 -1.55 19.28
C ALA A 212 -2.71 -0.27 19.59
N ASN A 213 -3.44 0.26 18.59
CA ASN A 213 -4.33 1.39 18.75
C ASN A 213 -5.49 1.30 17.74
N PRO A 214 -6.77 1.26 18.17
CA PRO A 214 -7.91 1.10 17.25
C PRO A 214 -8.18 2.34 16.37
N GLU A 215 -7.65 3.49 16.74
CA GLU A 215 -7.83 4.78 16.04
C GLU A 215 -6.52 5.58 16.04
N PHE A 216 -5.43 4.93 15.62
CA PHE A 216 -4.10 5.56 15.58
C PHE A 216 -4.11 6.85 14.76
N TRP A 217 -4.76 6.81 13.60
CA TRP A 217 -5.11 8.00 12.84
C TRP A 217 -6.60 8.30 13.00
N PRO A 218 -6.99 9.52 13.45
CA PRO A 218 -8.39 9.87 13.58
C PRO A 218 -9.05 10.00 12.22
N GLU A 219 -10.38 9.93 12.22
CA GLU A 219 -11.21 10.25 11.07
C GLU A 219 -10.86 11.63 10.47
N GLY A 220 -10.93 11.73 9.13
CA GLY A 220 -10.68 12.98 8.41
C GLY A 220 -9.21 13.39 8.37
N SER A 221 -8.29 12.57 8.88
CA SER A 221 -6.85 12.80 8.83
C SER A 221 -6.16 11.90 7.81
N PHE A 222 -4.93 12.25 7.44
CA PHE A 222 -4.06 11.36 6.68
C PHE A 222 -3.79 10.08 7.48
N ALA A 223 -4.12 8.91 6.90
CA ALA A 223 -3.78 7.60 7.45
C ALA A 223 -2.36 7.18 7.02
N TYR A 224 -1.33 7.81 7.59
CA TYR A 224 0.07 7.53 7.23
C TYR A 224 0.44 6.05 7.43
N GLY A 225 1.03 5.45 6.40
CA GLY A 225 1.41 4.04 6.38
C GLY A 225 0.35 3.16 5.72
N SER A 226 -0.90 3.61 5.61
CA SER A 226 -1.94 2.81 4.95
C SER A 226 -1.70 2.70 3.45
N TYR A 227 -1.21 3.77 2.81
CA TYR A 227 -0.95 3.78 1.37
C TYR A 227 0.36 3.10 1.01
N GLY A 228 1.32 3.12 1.92
CA GLY A 228 2.63 2.53 1.72
C GLY A 228 3.62 2.97 2.78
N ASN A 229 4.69 2.20 2.92
CA ASN A 229 5.71 2.40 3.92
C ASN A 229 7.07 1.93 3.39
N VAL A 230 8.15 2.46 3.97
CA VAL A 230 9.52 1.99 3.77
C VAL A 230 10.32 2.29 5.02
N VAL A 231 11.12 1.32 5.48
CA VAL A 231 12.12 1.55 6.52
C VAL A 231 13.48 1.66 5.85
N ASN A 232 14.18 2.75 6.13
CA ASN A 232 15.55 2.96 5.69
C ASN A 232 16.34 3.62 6.81
N ASP A 233 17.55 3.13 7.10
CA ASP A 233 18.44 3.63 8.17
C ASP A 233 17.74 3.83 9.53
N GLY A 234 16.89 2.88 9.92
CA GLY A 234 16.16 2.91 11.19
C GLY A 234 15.02 3.94 11.26
N VAL A 235 14.70 4.61 10.16
CA VAL A 235 13.57 5.53 10.03
C VAL A 235 12.48 4.89 9.19
N ALA A 236 11.26 4.86 9.73
CA ALA A 236 10.06 4.50 9.01
C ALA A 236 9.50 5.74 8.30
N TYR A 237 9.35 5.65 6.99
CA TYR A 237 8.69 6.63 6.14
C TYR A 237 7.32 6.09 5.73
N LEU A 238 6.28 6.88 5.99
CA LEU A 238 4.89 6.44 5.95
C LEU A 238 4.08 7.34 5.02
N TYR A 239 3.58 6.78 3.92
CA TYR A 239 2.83 7.50 2.90
C TYR A 239 1.33 7.37 3.16
N ALA A 240 0.58 8.44 2.87
CA ALA A 240 -0.88 8.48 2.93
C ALA A 240 -1.45 9.17 1.69
N LYS A 241 -2.63 8.76 1.24
CA LYS A 241 -3.42 9.56 0.29
C LYS A 241 -4.41 10.44 1.03
N ALA A 242 -4.70 11.63 0.49
CA ALA A 242 -5.76 12.50 1.01
C ALA A 242 -7.18 11.97 0.74
N ASP A 243 -7.36 11.13 -0.29
CA ASP A 243 -8.50 10.25 -0.46
C ASP A 243 -8.15 9.09 -1.42
N ASP A 244 -9.10 8.19 -1.66
CA ASP A 244 -8.87 7.02 -2.50
C ASP A 244 -8.96 7.28 -4.02
N ASN A 245 -9.32 8.50 -4.46
CA ASN A 245 -9.58 8.87 -5.86
C ASN A 245 -8.39 9.54 -6.56
N GLY A 246 -7.16 9.10 -6.28
CA GLY A 246 -5.95 9.62 -6.94
C GLY A 246 -5.53 11.02 -6.47
N LYS A 247 -5.97 11.43 -5.27
CA LYS A 247 -5.56 12.68 -4.64
C LYS A 247 -4.10 12.65 -4.14
N PRO A 248 -3.55 13.84 -3.81
CA PRO A 248 -2.18 14.00 -3.38
C PRO A 248 -1.77 13.09 -2.22
N ILE A 249 -0.49 12.72 -2.27
CA ILE A 249 0.18 11.86 -1.31
C ILE A 249 0.87 12.73 -0.28
N ALA A 250 0.77 12.40 1.01
CA ALA A 250 1.52 13.04 2.08
C ALA A 250 2.48 12.04 2.73
N LEU A 251 3.48 12.55 3.45
CA LEU A 251 4.52 11.76 4.08
C LEU A 251 4.68 12.13 5.57
N ALA A 252 4.79 11.09 6.39
CA ALA A 252 5.28 11.17 7.76
C ALA A 252 6.55 10.34 7.94
N LYS A 253 7.30 10.60 9.00
CA LYS A 253 8.39 9.74 9.46
C LYS A 253 8.39 9.57 10.97
N VAL A 254 8.92 8.45 11.42
CA VAL A 254 9.16 8.11 12.83
C VAL A 254 10.35 7.17 12.93
N ALA A 255 11.05 7.13 14.07
CA ALA A 255 12.03 6.06 14.31
C ALA A 255 11.30 4.69 14.30
N ALA A 256 11.90 3.67 13.69
CA ALA A 256 11.27 2.36 13.51
C ALA A 256 10.92 1.67 14.84
N ASP A 257 11.67 1.97 15.90
CA ASP A 257 11.42 1.48 17.26
C ASP A 257 10.36 2.28 18.04
N SER A 258 9.85 3.37 17.46
CA SER A 258 8.95 4.34 18.11
C SER A 258 7.58 4.43 17.41
N VAL A 259 7.24 3.44 16.58
CA VAL A 259 6.01 3.43 15.75
C VAL A 259 4.73 3.59 16.57
N GLU A 260 4.66 3.02 17.78
CA GLU A 260 3.46 3.12 18.62
C GLU A 260 3.30 4.50 19.29
N ASP A 261 4.36 5.33 19.36
CA ASP A 261 4.33 6.65 19.99
C ASP A 261 4.07 7.76 18.96
N LYS A 262 2.78 8.11 18.79
CA LYS A 262 2.34 9.16 17.86
C LYS A 262 3.00 10.53 18.12
N SER A 263 3.46 10.81 19.34
CA SER A 263 4.11 12.10 19.66
C SER A 263 5.50 12.26 19.03
N LYS A 264 6.11 11.18 18.54
CA LYS A 264 7.43 11.15 17.89
C LYS A 264 7.38 11.40 16.39
N TYR A 265 6.19 11.42 15.82
CA TYR A 265 6.02 11.53 14.37
C TYR A 265 6.34 12.94 13.90
N GLN A 266 6.96 13.01 12.72
CA GLN A 266 7.17 14.24 11.98
C GLN A 266 6.51 14.14 10.61
N TYR A 267 5.99 15.25 10.12
CA TYR A 267 5.24 15.35 8.87
C TYR A 267 5.95 16.29 7.91
N TRP A 268 6.01 15.92 6.63
CA TRP A 268 6.62 16.78 5.61
C TRP A 268 5.60 17.82 5.13
N VAL A 269 5.82 19.08 5.48
CA VAL A 269 4.93 20.20 5.14
C VAL A 269 5.76 21.41 4.72
N GLY A 270 5.47 21.95 3.53
CA GLY A 270 6.08 23.21 3.08
C GLY A 270 7.60 23.16 2.99
N ASN A 271 8.15 22.02 2.54
CA ASN A 271 9.59 21.74 2.48
C ASN A 271 10.31 21.65 3.85
N SER A 272 9.57 21.32 4.91
CA SER A 272 10.14 21.16 6.25
C SER A 272 9.47 20.01 7.02
N TRP A 273 10.21 19.41 7.95
CA TRP A 273 9.65 18.46 8.91
C TRP A 273 9.04 19.20 10.10
N THR A 274 7.77 18.93 10.40
CA THR A 274 7.04 19.52 11.54
C THR A 274 6.45 18.43 12.43
N SER A 275 6.27 18.69 13.72
CA SER A 275 5.57 17.78 14.65
C SER A 275 4.04 17.90 14.56
N ASN A 276 3.53 18.91 13.86
CA ASN A 276 2.09 19.13 13.73
C ASN A 276 1.56 18.39 12.51
N GLN A 277 0.63 17.46 12.72
CA GLN A 277 -0.02 16.75 11.63
C GLN A 277 -0.81 17.75 10.76
N PRO A 278 -0.57 17.82 9.44
CA PRO A 278 -1.32 18.72 8.56
C PRO A 278 -2.76 18.25 8.41
N SER A 279 -3.65 19.20 8.08
CA SER A 279 -4.99 18.87 7.59
C SER A 279 -4.90 18.08 6.29
N ILE A 280 -5.85 17.18 6.05
CA ILE A 280 -5.95 16.41 4.80
C ILE A 280 -6.14 17.30 3.55
N SER A 281 -6.52 18.57 3.75
CA SER A 281 -6.66 19.59 2.73
C SER A 281 -5.45 20.51 2.56
N ASP A 282 -4.39 20.36 3.36
CA ASP A 282 -3.21 21.22 3.30
C ASP A 282 -2.35 20.92 2.06
N SER A 283 -2.39 21.82 1.09
CA SER A 283 -1.64 21.67 -0.15
C SER A 283 -0.12 21.65 0.02
N ASN A 284 0.40 22.15 1.14
CA ASN A 284 1.83 22.12 1.44
C ASN A 284 2.31 20.75 1.92
N ALA A 285 1.41 19.84 2.29
CA ALA A 285 1.74 18.47 2.67
C ALA A 285 1.88 17.52 1.46
N HIS A 286 1.54 18.00 0.26
CA HIS A 286 1.42 17.16 -0.93
C HIS A 286 2.76 16.91 -1.61
N LEU A 287 3.13 15.64 -1.74
CA LEU A 287 4.24 15.18 -2.55
C LEU A 287 3.80 15.04 -4.01
N VAL A 288 4.42 15.83 -4.87
CA VAL A 288 4.21 15.73 -6.31
C VAL A 288 4.86 14.45 -6.82
N ASN A 289 4.13 13.70 -7.65
CA ASN A 289 4.63 12.51 -8.36
C ASN A 289 5.10 11.35 -7.48
N ALA A 290 4.82 11.33 -6.17
CA ALA A 290 5.19 10.23 -5.28
C ALA A 290 4.40 8.92 -5.53
N GLY A 291 3.83 8.74 -6.71
CA GLY A 291 2.98 7.62 -7.11
C GLY A 291 2.11 8.03 -8.30
N ALA A 292 1.42 7.07 -8.91
CA ALA A 292 0.48 7.31 -10.01
C ALA A 292 -1.01 7.39 -9.56
N GLY A 293 -1.24 7.48 -8.24
CA GLY A 293 -2.57 7.66 -7.64
C GLY A 293 -3.32 6.37 -7.31
N GLY A 294 -2.92 5.22 -7.84
CA GLY A 294 -3.46 3.90 -7.48
C GLY A 294 -2.62 3.23 -6.41
N GLN A 295 -2.89 1.96 -6.10
CA GLN A 295 -2.12 1.20 -5.10
C GLN A 295 -0.71 0.91 -5.59
N GLY A 296 0.24 0.71 -4.68
CA GLY A 296 1.60 0.34 -5.03
C GLY A 296 2.48 0.14 -3.80
N THR A 297 3.76 -0.12 -4.05
CA THR A 297 4.74 -0.40 -3.00
C THR A 297 5.86 0.61 -3.04
N TYR A 298 6.21 1.15 -1.87
CA TYR A 298 7.41 1.97 -1.68
C TYR A 298 8.56 1.11 -1.16
N TYR A 299 9.76 1.38 -1.62
CA TYR A 299 10.97 0.76 -1.09
C TYR A 299 12.21 1.61 -1.38
N TYR A 300 13.27 1.36 -0.64
CA TYR A 300 14.60 1.90 -0.95
C TYR A 300 15.37 0.86 -1.75
N TYR A 301 15.89 1.27 -2.91
CA TYR A 301 16.63 0.40 -3.81
C TYR A 301 18.11 0.74 -3.78
N GLU A 302 18.84 0.00 -2.95
CA GLU A 302 20.29 0.17 -2.71
C GLU A 302 21.12 0.35 -3.99
N PRO A 303 20.96 -0.47 -5.06
CA PRO A 303 21.79 -0.32 -6.26
C PRO A 303 21.66 1.03 -6.97
N TRP A 304 20.56 1.75 -6.79
CA TRP A 304 20.36 3.09 -7.35
C TRP A 304 20.55 4.20 -6.31
N SER A 305 20.61 3.84 -5.04
CA SER A 305 20.51 4.77 -3.91
C SER A 305 19.27 5.67 -4.04
N ARG A 306 18.11 5.07 -4.36
CA ARG A 306 16.85 5.78 -4.59
C ARG A 306 15.70 5.15 -3.81
N TYR A 307 14.78 5.99 -3.39
CA TYR A 307 13.41 5.59 -3.08
C TYR A 307 12.67 5.31 -4.40
N VAL A 308 11.88 4.25 -4.41
CA VAL A 308 11.15 3.79 -5.58
C VAL A 308 9.71 3.54 -5.16
N TRP A 309 8.77 3.92 -6.02
CA TRP A 309 7.40 3.46 -5.97
C TRP A 309 7.07 2.72 -7.26
N ILE A 310 6.47 1.54 -7.15
CA ILE A 310 5.90 0.81 -8.29
C ILE A 310 4.46 0.45 -7.95
N GLY A 311 3.53 0.72 -8.88
CA GLY A 311 2.12 0.43 -8.65
C GLY A 311 1.21 0.79 -9.82
N GLN A 312 -0.09 0.83 -9.54
CA GLN A 312 -1.15 1.14 -10.50
C GLN A 312 -1.45 2.65 -10.57
N ALA A 313 -1.92 3.12 -11.72
CA ALA A 313 -2.52 4.44 -11.83
C ALA A 313 -3.93 4.48 -11.20
N GLY A 314 -4.31 5.61 -10.58
CA GLY A 314 -5.49 5.69 -9.68
C GLY A 314 -6.87 5.40 -10.27
N ILE A 315 -7.01 5.45 -11.60
CA ILE A 315 -8.26 5.14 -12.31
C ILE A 315 -8.13 3.92 -13.23
N SER A 316 -6.95 3.28 -13.22
CA SER A 316 -6.71 2.13 -14.08
C SER A 316 -7.28 0.87 -13.44
N ILE A 317 -7.90 0.05 -14.28
CA ILE A 317 -8.34 -1.31 -13.96
C ILE A 317 -7.59 -2.34 -14.81
N SER A 318 -6.40 -1.97 -15.31
CA SER A 318 -5.52 -2.81 -16.13
C SER A 318 -4.25 -3.20 -15.37
N ALA A 319 -3.55 -4.21 -15.89
CA ALA A 319 -2.26 -4.70 -15.40
C ALA A 319 -1.09 -3.80 -15.83
N GLU A 320 -1.27 -2.47 -15.82
CA GLU A 320 -0.25 -1.48 -16.18
C GLU A 320 0.46 -0.95 -14.94
N PHE A 321 1.72 -1.38 -14.78
CA PHE A 321 2.60 -0.95 -13.70
C PHE A 321 3.32 0.33 -14.08
N PHE A 322 3.27 1.32 -13.20
CA PHE A 322 4.00 2.57 -13.29
C PHE A 322 5.14 2.59 -12.26
N ILE A 323 6.20 3.33 -12.57
CA ILE A 323 7.34 3.54 -11.68
C ILE A 323 7.65 5.03 -11.51
N THR A 324 8.04 5.42 -10.31
CA THR A 324 8.65 6.74 -10.01
C THR A 324 9.75 6.56 -8.97
N THR A 325 10.73 7.47 -8.98
CA THR A 325 11.92 7.40 -8.13
C THR A 325 12.25 8.77 -7.52
N ALA A 326 12.94 8.76 -6.38
CA ALA A 326 13.51 9.94 -5.77
C ALA A 326 14.82 9.64 -5.03
N ALA A 327 15.73 10.62 -4.95
CA ALA A 327 16.90 10.54 -4.06
C ALA A 327 16.52 10.51 -2.57
N GLU A 328 15.43 11.19 -2.24
CA GLU A 328 14.96 11.43 -0.87
C GLU A 328 13.50 10.98 -0.75
N PRO A 329 13.04 10.56 0.45
CA PRO A 329 11.70 9.98 0.61
C PRO A 329 10.58 11.00 0.34
N GLN A 330 10.85 12.29 0.59
CA GLN A 330 9.96 13.41 0.25
C GLN A 330 10.04 13.87 -1.20
N GLY A 331 10.94 13.32 -2.02
CA GLY A 331 11.18 13.79 -3.38
C GLY A 331 12.26 14.88 -3.49
N PRO A 332 12.37 15.57 -4.64
CA PRO A 332 11.40 15.55 -5.75
C PRO A 332 11.33 14.19 -6.44
N TRP A 333 10.12 13.65 -6.60
CA TRP A 333 9.88 12.40 -7.32
C TRP A 333 9.86 12.62 -8.84
N SER A 334 10.43 11.68 -9.59
CA SER A 334 10.37 11.66 -11.05
C SER A 334 8.93 11.50 -11.53
N GLN A 335 8.63 11.90 -12.77
CA GLN A 335 7.30 11.69 -13.33
C GLN A 335 7.01 10.18 -13.40
N PRO A 336 5.84 9.69 -12.93
CA PRO A 336 5.50 8.29 -13.09
C PRO A 336 5.47 7.90 -14.57
N THR A 337 6.20 6.84 -14.93
CA THR A 337 6.25 6.28 -16.30
C THR A 337 5.77 4.85 -16.31
N LEU A 338 5.23 4.40 -17.44
CA LEU A 338 4.85 2.99 -17.62
C LEU A 338 6.11 2.13 -17.57
N LEU A 339 6.14 1.18 -16.65
CA LEU A 339 7.22 0.21 -16.46
C LEU A 339 6.94 -1.09 -17.22
N TYR A 340 5.75 -1.66 -17.01
CA TYR A 340 5.39 -2.99 -17.51
C TYR A 340 3.88 -3.10 -17.69
N LYS A 341 3.46 -3.92 -18.66
CA LYS A 341 2.06 -4.28 -18.86
C LYS A 341 1.91 -5.80 -18.81
N GLY A 342 1.16 -6.28 -17.82
CA GLY A 342 0.77 -7.68 -17.66
C GLY A 342 -0.39 -8.06 -18.57
N VAL A 343 -0.87 -9.29 -18.37
CA VAL A 343 -2.05 -9.83 -19.06
C VAL A 343 -3.29 -9.53 -18.24
N ASP A 344 -4.22 -8.76 -18.81
CA ASP A 344 -5.53 -8.50 -18.22
C ASP A 344 -6.38 -9.79 -18.19
N GLY A 345 -7.24 -9.90 -17.18
CA GLY A 345 -8.27 -10.93 -17.14
C GLY A 345 -9.46 -10.61 -18.06
N ASN A 346 -10.42 -11.52 -18.12
CA ASN A 346 -11.62 -11.36 -18.97
C ASN A 346 -12.88 -10.92 -18.19
N ALA A 347 -12.79 -10.67 -16.88
CA ALA A 347 -13.88 -10.11 -16.08
C ALA A 347 -14.03 -8.58 -16.25
N THR A 348 -15.08 -7.99 -15.66
CA THR A 348 -15.36 -6.54 -15.75
C THR A 348 -14.27 -5.68 -15.09
N LEU A 349 -13.68 -6.18 -14.00
CA LEU A 349 -12.52 -5.61 -13.33
C LEU A 349 -11.32 -6.50 -13.65
N PRO A 350 -10.61 -6.33 -14.78
CA PRO A 350 -9.73 -7.37 -15.28
C PRO A 350 -8.39 -7.47 -14.53
N ALA A 351 -7.93 -6.37 -13.93
CA ALA A 351 -6.74 -6.36 -13.07
C ALA A 351 -6.74 -5.23 -12.04
N TYR A 352 -6.23 -5.52 -10.83
CA TYR A 352 -6.08 -4.51 -9.76
C TYR A 352 -5.02 -4.91 -8.72
N SER A 353 -4.76 -4.02 -7.76
CA SER A 353 -3.81 -4.22 -6.66
C SER A 353 -2.42 -4.64 -7.11
N LEU A 354 -1.85 -3.87 -8.02
CA LEU A 354 -0.49 -4.04 -8.50
C LEU A 354 0.49 -3.71 -7.37
N GLN A 355 1.35 -4.67 -7.02
CA GLN A 355 2.34 -4.57 -5.94
C GLN A 355 3.72 -4.95 -6.46
N ALA A 356 4.75 -4.35 -5.87
CA ALA A 356 6.13 -4.79 -6.01
C ALA A 356 6.59 -5.49 -4.73
N HIS A 357 7.49 -6.45 -4.87
CA HIS A 357 7.95 -7.33 -3.80
C HIS A 357 9.48 -7.25 -3.68
N PRO A 358 10.02 -6.14 -3.18
CA PRO A 358 11.46 -5.94 -3.07
C PRO A 358 12.14 -6.99 -2.19
N THR A 359 11.38 -7.64 -1.30
CA THR A 359 11.85 -8.65 -0.36
C THR A 359 12.00 -10.04 -0.98
N LEU A 360 11.36 -10.32 -2.12
CA LEU A 360 11.59 -11.52 -2.91
C LEU A 360 12.93 -11.51 -3.64
N ARG A 361 13.56 -10.34 -3.75
CA ARG A 361 14.88 -10.17 -4.35
C ARG A 361 15.95 -10.88 -3.50
N PRO A 362 16.77 -11.74 -4.10
CA PRO A 362 17.96 -12.27 -3.44
C PRO A 362 19.07 -11.21 -3.48
N GLY A 363 19.49 -10.75 -2.30
CA GLY A 363 20.72 -9.97 -2.08
C GLY A 363 21.06 -8.96 -3.18
N SER A 364 22.23 -9.14 -3.80
CA SER A 364 22.84 -8.22 -4.78
C SER A 364 22.27 -8.30 -6.20
N ARG A 365 21.20 -9.08 -6.45
CA ARG A 365 20.61 -9.14 -7.79
C ARG A 365 19.95 -7.81 -8.14
N ASN A 366 20.16 -7.35 -9.36
CA ASN A 366 19.56 -6.13 -9.86
C ASN A 366 18.18 -6.45 -10.47
N GLU A 367 17.20 -6.80 -9.63
CA GLU A 367 15.88 -7.25 -10.06
C GLU A 367 14.76 -6.82 -9.11
N ILE A 368 13.51 -6.87 -9.58
CA ILE A 368 12.30 -6.71 -8.79
C ILE A 368 11.27 -7.76 -9.17
N TYR A 369 10.41 -8.13 -8.23
CA TYR A 369 9.27 -9.00 -8.45
C TYR A 369 7.98 -8.19 -8.36
N LEU A 370 7.04 -8.45 -9.25
CA LEU A 370 5.74 -7.79 -9.29
C LEU A 370 4.62 -8.82 -9.20
N THR A 371 3.50 -8.45 -8.61
CA THR A 371 2.25 -9.20 -8.67
C THR A 371 1.05 -8.26 -8.85
N TYR A 372 -0.08 -8.81 -9.28
CA TYR A 372 -1.37 -8.14 -9.32
C TYR A 372 -2.49 -9.18 -9.21
N SER A 373 -3.67 -8.74 -8.81
CA SER A 373 -4.89 -9.54 -8.90
C SER A 373 -5.36 -9.53 -10.35
N LYS A 374 -5.24 -10.65 -11.06
CA LYS A 374 -5.86 -10.87 -12.38
C LYS A 374 -7.22 -11.55 -12.17
N VAL A 375 -8.26 -11.03 -12.81
CA VAL A 375 -9.63 -11.51 -12.60
C VAL A 375 -10.20 -12.14 -13.86
N ASP A 376 -10.47 -13.43 -13.80
CA ASP A 376 -11.11 -14.17 -14.89
C ASP A 376 -12.51 -14.61 -14.51
N ARG A 377 -13.38 -14.73 -15.50
CA ARG A 377 -14.65 -15.44 -15.42
C ARG A 377 -14.35 -16.93 -15.48
N TRP A 378 -14.85 -17.67 -14.50
CA TRP A 378 -14.82 -19.13 -14.56
C TRP A 378 -15.73 -19.63 -15.69
N ASP A 379 -15.18 -20.44 -16.59
CA ASP A 379 -15.91 -20.91 -17.77
C ASP A 379 -17.25 -21.57 -17.41
N GLY A 380 -18.32 -21.09 -18.04
CA GLY A 380 -19.67 -21.64 -17.90
C GLY A 380 -20.47 -21.16 -16.69
N VAL A 381 -19.96 -20.23 -15.87
CA VAL A 381 -20.69 -19.59 -14.76
C VAL A 381 -20.31 -18.12 -14.57
N GLU A 382 -21.22 -17.29 -14.07
CA GLU A 382 -20.94 -15.89 -13.71
C GLU A 382 -20.20 -15.78 -12.37
N LEU A 383 -18.97 -16.32 -12.31
CA LEU A 383 -18.13 -16.31 -11.12
C LEU A 383 -16.75 -15.74 -11.45
N ASP A 384 -16.29 -14.77 -10.66
CA ASP A 384 -14.96 -14.19 -10.78
C ASP A 384 -13.95 -15.03 -9.98
N VAL A 385 -12.81 -15.32 -10.58
CA VAL A 385 -11.69 -16.01 -9.96
C VAL A 385 -10.41 -15.20 -10.06
N TYR A 386 -9.63 -15.24 -8.99
CA TYR A 386 -8.41 -14.49 -8.87
C TYR A 386 -7.21 -15.38 -9.14
N SER A 387 -6.28 -14.86 -9.93
CA SER A 387 -4.92 -15.39 -10.02
C SER A 387 -3.93 -14.28 -9.73
N THR A 388 -2.77 -14.64 -9.17
CA THR A 388 -1.71 -13.70 -8.80
C THR A 388 -0.42 -14.06 -9.53
N PRO A 389 -0.24 -13.60 -10.79
CA PRO A 389 1.00 -13.87 -11.52
C PRO A 389 2.21 -13.27 -10.82
N LEU A 390 3.31 -14.02 -10.74
CA LEU A 390 4.61 -13.53 -10.29
C LEU A 390 5.46 -13.16 -11.51
N ILE A 391 5.81 -11.87 -11.63
CA ILE A 391 6.62 -11.34 -12.72
C ILE A 391 7.98 -10.94 -12.17
N ARG A 392 9.06 -11.32 -12.85
CA ARG A 392 10.42 -10.90 -12.58
C ARG A 392 10.88 -9.89 -13.63
N ILE A 393 11.42 -8.77 -13.17
CA ILE A 393 12.07 -7.74 -13.98
C ILE A 393 13.53 -7.67 -13.55
N GLU A 394 14.45 -7.78 -14.51
CA GLU A 394 15.85 -7.45 -14.31
C GLU A 394 16.11 -6.01 -14.76
N TRP A 395 17.01 -5.31 -14.08
CA TRP A 395 17.43 -3.96 -14.42
C TRP A 395 18.82 -3.98 -15.10
N GLU A 396 19.12 -2.95 -15.91
CA GLU A 396 20.44 -2.76 -16.53
C GLU A 396 21.55 -2.43 -15.52
#